data_AF-A0A4Y9AAA4-F1
#
_entry.id   AF-A0A4Y9AAA4-F1
#
_cell.length_a   1.000
_cell.length_b   1.000
_cell.length_c   1.000
_cell.angle_alpha   90.00
_cell.angle_beta   90.00
_cell.angle_gamma   90.00
#
_symmetry.space_group_name_H-M   'P 1'
#
loop_
_entity.id
_entity.type
_entity.pdbx_description
1 polymer ?
#
loop_
_entity_poly.entity_id
_entity_poly.type
_entity_poly.pdbx_seq_one_letter_code
_entity_poly.pdbx_strand_id
1 'polypeptide(L)'
;MKDNIFLIDANAFLTPSKNYYRFSVAPSYWEKINNIAQNGYIKTIYKVKKEVCPRTRESEKDDIQLWYENNFQGQIISTNKEEIVQEYVNIINHLYY
;
A
#
# COMPACT_ATOMS: atom_id res chain seq x y z
N MET A 1 7.11 10.98 22.27
CA MET A 1 5.85 10.71 21.53
C MET A 1 5.89 9.24 21.14
N LYS A 2 4.78 8.49 21.23
CA LYS A 2 4.73 7.16 20.62
C LYS A 2 4.88 7.37 19.12
N ASP A 3 5.90 6.79 18.51
CA ASP A 3 6.03 6.76 17.04
C ASP A 3 4.87 5.93 16.50
N ASN A 4 3.78 6.60 16.15
CA ASN A 4 2.62 5.95 15.56
C ASN A 4 3.00 5.47 14.16
N ILE A 5 2.93 4.16 13.95
CA ILE A 5 3.10 3.54 12.64
C ILE A 5 1.73 3.46 11.98
N PHE A 6 1.61 4.03 10.79
CA PHE A 6 0.36 3.98 10.03
C PHE A 6 0.39 2.82 9.02
N LEU A 7 -0.74 2.13 8.90
CA LEU A 7 -0.96 1.12 7.87
C LEU A 7 -1.72 1.74 6.70
N ILE A 8 -1.16 1.64 5.51
CA ILE A 8 -1.67 2.34 4.32
C ILE A 8 -2.51 1.39 3.46
N ASP A 9 -3.68 1.86 3.07
CA ASP A 9 -4.62 1.16 2.16
C ASP A 9 -4.22 1.33 0.68
N ALA A 10 -4.71 0.45 -0.20
CA ALA A 10 -4.48 0.53 -1.63
C ALA A 10 -4.98 1.85 -2.24
N ASN A 11 -6.11 2.39 -1.77
CA ASN A 11 -6.65 3.64 -2.30
C ASN A 11 -5.76 4.86 -2.01
N ALA A 12 -4.94 4.81 -0.97
CA ALA A 12 -3.96 5.85 -0.70
C ALA A 12 -2.83 5.91 -1.74
N PHE A 13 -2.68 4.87 -2.57
CA PHE A 13 -1.81 4.86 -3.75
C PHE A 13 -2.61 5.08 -5.05
N LEU A 14 -3.70 4.35 -5.24
CA LEU A 14 -4.45 4.32 -6.50
C LEU A 14 -5.23 5.62 -6.78
N THR A 15 -5.85 6.23 -5.76
CA THR A 15 -6.65 7.44 -5.95
C THR A 15 -5.76 8.64 -6.30
N PRO A 16 -4.64 8.90 -5.59
CA PRO A 16 -3.72 9.96 -5.98
C PRO A 16 -3.12 9.78 -7.37
N SER A 17 -2.65 8.57 -7.71
CA SER A 17 -1.97 8.33 -8.99
C SER A 17 -2.89 8.58 -10.19
N LYS A 18 -4.20 8.37 -10.05
CA LYS A 18 -5.17 8.55 -11.14
C LYS A 18 -5.69 9.98 -11.24
N ASN A 19 -5.92 10.64 -10.11
CA ASN A 19 -6.76 11.85 -10.06
C ASN A 19 -5.99 13.16 -9.92
N TYR A 20 -5.03 13.27 -8.98
CA TYR A 20 -4.46 14.57 -8.61
C TYR A 20 -2.94 14.57 -8.40
N TYR A 21 -2.30 13.43 -8.15
CA TYR A 21 -0.85 13.28 -8.04
C TYR A 21 -0.32 12.26 -9.04
N ARG A 22 -0.63 12.46 -10.33
CA ARG A 22 0.00 11.69 -11.42
C ARG A 22 1.52 11.87 -11.35
N PHE A 23 2.30 10.83 -11.66
CA PHE A 23 3.76 10.86 -11.60
C PHE A 23 4.38 11.96 -12.47
N SER A 24 3.80 12.22 -13.65
CA SER A 24 4.23 13.30 -14.56
C SER A 24 3.92 14.71 -14.05
N VAL A 25 3.03 14.86 -13.07
CA VAL A 25 2.56 16.16 -12.56
C VAL A 25 3.14 16.46 -11.18
N ALA A 26 3.21 15.46 -10.30
CA ALA A 26 3.61 15.63 -8.90
C ALA A 26 4.60 14.53 -8.46
N PRO A 27 5.81 14.44 -9.04
CA PRO A 27 6.81 13.44 -8.66
C PRO A 27 7.24 13.58 -7.19
N SER A 28 7.32 14.82 -6.68
CA SER A 28 7.71 15.12 -5.30
C SER A 28 6.74 14.54 -4.25
N TYR A 29 5.47 14.33 -4.60
CA TYR A 29 4.53 13.63 -3.73
C TYR A 29 4.98 12.19 -3.47
N TRP A 30 5.35 11.48 -4.54
CA TRP A 30 5.78 10.08 -4.48
C TRP A 30 7.13 9.91 -3.79
N GLU A 31 8.06 10.84 -4.03
CA GLU A 31 9.32 10.91 -3.29
C GLU A 31 9.07 11.07 -1.79
N LYS A 32 8.13 11.94 -1.39
CA LYS A 32 7.77 12.15 0.01
C LYS A 32 7.13 10.91 0.62
N ILE A 33 6.19 10.25 -0.07
CA ILE A 33 5.61 8.98 0.37
C ILE A 33 6.74 7.95 0.61
N ASN A 34 7.69 7.86 -0.32
CA ASN A 34 8.77 6.90 -0.20
C ASN A 34 9.69 7.20 0.99
N ASN A 35 10.05 8.46 1.21
CA ASN A 35 10.86 8.89 2.34
C ASN A 35 10.18 8.57 3.68
N ILE A 36 8.88 8.83 3.80
CA ILE A 36 8.10 8.51 5.00
C ILE A 36 8.05 7.00 5.23
N ALA A 37 7.91 6.21 4.15
CA ALA A 37 7.91 4.75 4.20
C ALA A 37 9.27 4.17 4.61
N GLN A 38 10.35 4.69 4.04
CA GLN A 38 11.73 4.31 4.33
C GLN A 38 12.07 4.59 5.81
N ASN A 39 11.56 5.69 6.35
CA ASN A 39 11.74 6.04 7.77
C ASN A 39 10.82 5.25 8.73
N GLY A 40 10.01 4.31 8.22
CA GLY A 40 9.22 3.39 9.04
C GLY A 40 7.92 3.97 9.61
N TYR A 41 7.55 5.20 9.26
CA TYR A 41 6.31 5.84 9.71
C TYR A 41 5.07 5.25 9.03
N ILE A 42 5.22 4.72 7.82
CA ILE A 42 4.15 4.03 7.08
C ILE A 42 4.57 2.63 6.68
N LYS A 43 3.62 1.70 6.80
CA LYS A 43 3.75 0.31 6.36
C LYS A 43 2.54 -0.06 5.52
N THR A 44 2.66 -1.14 4.78
CA THR A 44 1.58 -1.70 3.96
C THR A 44 1.48 -3.20 4.18
N ILE A 45 0.44 -3.83 3.66
CA ILE A 45 0.25 -5.28 3.74
C ILE A 45 0.32 -5.93 2.36
N TYR A 46 0.58 -7.23 2.35
CA TYR A 46 0.66 -8.00 1.12
C TYR A 46 -0.62 -7.91 0.26
N LYS A 47 -1.80 -7.78 0.88
CA LYS A 47 -3.06 -7.57 0.17
C LYS A 47 -3.06 -6.26 -0.64
N VAL A 48 -2.58 -5.16 -0.06
CA VAL A 48 -2.44 -3.87 -0.74
C VAL A 48 -1.46 -3.97 -1.90
N LYS A 49 -0.33 -4.66 -1.73
CA LYS A 49 0.59 -4.94 -2.85
C LYS A 49 -0.12 -5.63 -4.01
N LYS A 50 -0.97 -6.62 -3.75
CA LYS A 50 -1.73 -7.33 -4.81
C LYS A 50 -2.73 -6.42 -5.53
N GLU A 51 -3.34 -5.48 -4.81
CA GLU A 51 -4.28 -4.52 -5.39
C GLU A 51 -3.56 -3.45 -6.23
N VAL A 52 -2.39 -2.99 -5.78
CA VAL A 52 -1.58 -1.99 -6.49
C VAL A 52 -0.78 -2.59 -7.66
N CYS A 53 -0.34 -3.84 -7.54
CA CYS A 53 0.50 -4.52 -8.53
C CYS A 53 -0.18 -5.78 -9.13
N PRO A 54 -1.32 -5.66 -9.82
CA PRO A 54 -2.06 -6.82 -10.31
C PRO A 54 -1.48 -7.43 -11.60
N ARG A 55 -0.69 -6.67 -12.38
CA ARG A 55 -0.20 -7.11 -13.70
C ARG A 55 1.09 -7.92 -13.57
N THR A 56 1.27 -8.92 -14.42
CA THR A 56 2.48 -9.76 -14.39
C THR A 56 3.41 -9.46 -15.56
N ARG A 57 2.88 -8.99 -16.68
CA ARG A 57 3.66 -8.64 -17.88
C ARG A 57 4.09 -7.18 -17.82
N GLU A 58 5.37 -6.94 -18.06
CA GLU A 58 5.97 -5.59 -17.98
C GLU A 58 5.25 -4.57 -18.85
N SER A 59 4.86 -4.96 -20.06
CA SER A 59 4.17 -4.11 -21.03
C SER A 59 2.75 -3.70 -20.62
N GLU A 60 2.18 -4.32 -19.58
CA GLU A 60 0.81 -4.06 -19.11
C GLU A 60 0.79 -3.25 -17.80
N LYS A 61 1.95 -3.02 -17.18
CA LYS A 61 2.07 -2.28 -15.91
C LYS A 61 1.88 -0.79 -16.15
N ASP A 62 1.12 -0.15 -15.26
CA ASP A 62 0.98 1.30 -15.24
C ASP A 62 2.06 1.94 -14.35
N ASP A 63 2.14 3.28 -14.39
CA ASP A 63 3.16 4.03 -13.66
C ASP A 63 3.16 3.75 -12.15
N ILE A 64 1.97 3.54 -11.55
CA ILE A 64 1.86 3.26 -10.12
C ILE A 64 2.36 1.86 -9.77
N GLN A 65 2.05 0.85 -10.59
CA GLN A 65 2.60 -0.48 -10.39
C GLN A 65 4.12 -0.48 -10.57
N LEU A 66 4.63 0.15 -11.63
CA LEU A 66 6.07 0.26 -11.89
C LEU A 66 6.80 0.96 -10.73
N TRP A 67 6.25 2.07 -10.24
CA TRP A 67 6.81 2.78 -9.10
C TRP A 67 6.76 1.94 -7.82
N TYR A 68 5.64 1.25 -7.56
CA TYR A 68 5.50 0.45 -6.35
C TYR A 68 6.47 -0.73 -6.33
N GLU A 69 6.70 -1.37 -7.46
CA GLU A 69 7.62 -2.50 -7.56
C GLU A 69 9.09 -2.07 -7.50
N ASN A 70 9.45 -0.94 -8.12
CA ASN A 70 10.85 -0.55 -8.31
C ASN A 70 11.35 0.51 -7.31
N ASN A 71 10.45 1.33 -6.76
CA ASN A 71 10.84 2.52 -6.00
C ASN A 71 10.30 2.54 -4.57
N PHE A 72 9.17 1.89 -4.27
CA PHE A 72 8.61 1.90 -2.92
C PHE A 72 9.48 1.13 -1.92
N GLN A 73 9.93 1.82 -0.87
CA GLN A 73 10.87 1.33 0.14
C GLN A 73 10.21 1.09 1.51
N GLY A 74 8.88 1.05 1.56
CA GLY A 74 8.14 0.75 2.78
C GLY A 74 8.11 -0.74 3.12
N GLN A 75 8.01 -1.05 4.41
CA GLN A 75 7.84 -2.43 4.86
C GLN A 75 6.47 -2.98 4.43
N ILE A 76 6.49 -4.14 3.74
CA ILE A 76 5.30 -4.89 3.36
C ILE A 76 5.11 -6.04 4.35
N ILE A 77 4.07 -5.96 5.16
CA ILE A 77 3.75 -6.92 6.21
C ILE A 77 2.94 -8.07 5.62
N SER A 78 3.36 -9.30 5.93
CA SER A 78 2.56 -10.49 5.62
C SER A 78 1.43 -10.65 6.63
N THR A 79 0.22 -10.92 6.12
CA THR A 79 -0.99 -11.13 6.93
C THR A 79 -1.38 -12.61 7.01
N ASN A 80 -0.50 -13.53 6.58
CA ASN A 80 -0.74 -14.97 6.59
C ASN A 80 -0.57 -15.63 7.98
N LYS A 81 -0.77 -14.87 9.06
CA LYS A 81 -0.71 -15.39 10.42
C LYS A 81 -2.10 -15.79 10.87
N GLU A 82 -2.20 -16.93 11.54
CA GLU A 82 -3.47 -17.46 12.05
C GLU A 82 -4.21 -16.45 12.93
N GLU A 83 -3.49 -15.73 13.80
CA GLU A 83 -4.05 -14.66 14.64
C GLU A 83 -4.76 -13.55 13.84
N ILE A 84 -4.19 -13.15 12.69
CA ILE A 84 -4.73 -12.09 11.83
C ILE A 84 -5.96 -12.60 11.08
N VAL A 85 -5.92 -13.86 10.62
CA VAL A 85 -7.05 -14.50 9.94
C VAL A 85 -8.22 -14.68 10.90
N GLN A 86 -7.95 -15.10 12.13
CA GLN A 86 -8.97 -15.28 13.15
C GLN A 86 -9.65 -13.95 13.51
N GLU A 87 -8.87 -12.87 13.64
CA GLU A 87 -9.43 -11.56 13.94
C GLU A 87 -10.31 -11.04 12.79
N TYR A 88 -9.92 -11.30 11.54
CA TYR A 88 -10.76 -10.99 10.39
C TYR A 88 -12.10 -11.73 10.46
N VAL A 89 -12.10 -13.03 10.81
CA VAL A 89 -13.34 -13.80 11.00
C VAL A 89 -14.21 -13.21 12.11
N ASN A 90 -13.61 -12.78 13.23
CA ASN A 90 -14.33 -12.17 14.33
C ASN A 90 -15.06 -10.88 13.90
N ILE A 91 -14.37 -10.00 13.16
CA ILE A 91 -14.95 -8.75 12.63
C ILE A 91 -16.10 -9.05 11.67
N ILE A 92 -15.90 -9.98 10.74
CA ILE A 92 -16.92 -10.39 9.77
C ILE A 92 -18.16 -10.92 10.49
N ASN A 93 -18.00 -11.82 11.46
CA ASN A 93 -19.12 -12.35 12.23
C ASN A 93 -19.88 -11.24 12.96
N HIS A 94 -19.19 -10.24 13.52
CA HIS A 94 -19.85 -9.10 14.17
C HIS A 94 -20.70 -8.24 13.22
N LEU A 95 -20.44 -8.26 11.91
CA LEU A 95 -21.25 -7.53 10.92
C LEU A 95 -22.50 -8.30 10.48
N TYR A 96 -22.54 -9.62 10.70
CA TYR A 96 -23.64 -10.50 10.29
C TYR A 96 -24.61 -10.85 11.43
N TYR A 97 -24.34 -10.39 12.66
CA TYR A 97 -25.22 -10.46 13.84
C TYR A 97 -25.69 -9.06 14.23
#